data_AF-A0A318T3U5-F1
#
_entry.id   AF-A0A318T3U5-F1
#
_cell.length_a   1.000
_cell.length_b   1.000
_cell.length_c   1.000
_cell.angle_alpha   90.00
_cell.angle_beta   90.00
_cell.angle_gamma   90.00
#
_symmetry.space_group_name_H-M   'P 1'
#
loop_
_entity.id
_entity.type
_entity.pdbx_description
1 polymer ?
#
loop_
_entity_poly.entity_id
_entity_poly.type
_entity_poly.pdbx_seq_one_letter_code
_entity_poly.pdbx_strand_id
1 'polypeptide(L)'
;MSPIKNPTTFFSYLRRAPFGGRLTQAQIDGINVILSQWDYYHLTDRRWLANILAQIFHETGGRMQPVRETFASSDTQAMNRLENAWKKGDLPSVKTPYWRDGHFGRGFIQITHERNYWRLGKRLGLELVTNPTKALDPVISARIAIVGMTEGIFTGKRLPDYFSDTVDDPVNARRIVNGTDKAKLIAGYHKNFLDAIDAASEEEELPDVSPALATADDVPPAASGSVKSLIGGTVGTAVASGIVGINNPWAFGITALLLLLGAGAVYMFASGRWSVNRLKEI
;
A
#
# COMPACT_ATOMS: atom_id res chain seq x y z
N MET A 1 -4.33 21.55 -2.88
CA MET A 1 -5.09 20.62 -3.76
C MET A 1 -4.38 19.28 -3.63
N SER A 2 -5.10 18.18 -3.40
CA SER A 2 -4.48 16.87 -3.14
C SER A 2 -3.62 16.45 -4.35
N PRO A 3 -2.40 15.93 -4.15
CA PRO A 3 -1.57 15.47 -5.25
C PRO A 3 -2.12 14.19 -5.90
N ILE A 4 -3.05 13.49 -5.25
CA ILE A 4 -3.69 12.28 -5.77
C ILE A 4 -5.05 12.63 -6.36
N LYS A 5 -5.14 12.73 -7.68
CA LYS A 5 -6.39 12.96 -8.41
C LYS A 5 -7.08 11.67 -8.84
N ASN A 6 -6.30 10.63 -9.13
CA ASN A 6 -6.81 9.30 -9.49
C ASN A 6 -6.37 8.24 -8.45
N PRO A 7 -7.17 7.99 -7.40
CA PRO A 7 -6.85 6.99 -6.38
C PRO A 7 -6.69 5.56 -6.93
N THR A 8 -7.45 5.21 -7.98
CA THR A 8 -7.37 3.88 -8.62
C THR A 8 -6.00 3.65 -9.23
N THR A 9 -5.47 4.64 -9.95
CA THR A 9 -4.12 4.61 -10.52
C THR A 9 -3.09 4.55 -9.41
N PHE A 10 -3.20 5.43 -8.41
CA PHE A 10 -2.28 5.48 -7.27
C PHE A 10 -2.12 4.11 -6.59
N PHE A 11 -3.22 3.50 -6.15
CA PHE A 11 -3.16 2.20 -5.47
C PHE A 11 -2.77 1.05 -6.40
N SER A 12 -2.98 1.17 -7.71
CA SER A 12 -2.52 0.17 -8.68
C SER A 12 -1.01 0.18 -8.84
N TYR A 13 -0.37 1.35 -8.84
CA TYR A 13 1.08 1.47 -8.79
C TYR A 13 1.65 0.92 -7.49
N LEU A 14 1.10 1.33 -6.34
CA LEU A 14 1.55 0.84 -5.03
C LEU A 14 1.46 -0.68 -4.92
N ARG A 15 0.36 -1.28 -5.41
CA ARG A 15 0.17 -2.73 -5.41
C ARG A 15 1.32 -3.44 -6.11
N ARG A 16 1.83 -2.91 -7.23
CA ARG A 16 2.99 -3.49 -7.94
C ARG A 16 4.27 -3.30 -7.12
N ALA A 17 4.58 -2.07 -6.74
CA ALA A 17 5.72 -1.72 -5.90
C ALA A 17 5.38 -0.51 -5.03
N PRO A 18 5.73 -0.50 -3.74
CA PRO A 18 6.65 -1.44 -3.06
C PRO A 18 5.98 -2.71 -2.50
N PHE A 19 4.68 -2.94 -2.71
CA PHE A 19 3.94 -4.00 -2.01
C PHE A 19 4.01 -5.40 -2.65
N GLY A 20 4.61 -5.55 -3.83
CA GLY A 20 4.94 -6.87 -4.39
C GLY A 20 3.74 -7.68 -4.90
N GLY A 21 2.70 -7.00 -5.39
CA GLY A 21 1.55 -7.58 -6.09
C GLY A 21 0.25 -7.61 -5.29
N ARG A 22 0.29 -7.35 -3.98
CA ARG A 22 -0.90 -7.40 -3.11
C ARG A 22 -0.96 -6.20 -2.20
N LEU A 23 -2.16 -5.70 -1.96
CA LEU A 23 -2.41 -4.62 -1.01
C LEU A 23 -3.61 -5.02 -0.15
N THR A 24 -3.45 -4.97 1.17
CA THR A 24 -4.51 -5.28 2.14
C THR A 24 -5.36 -4.04 2.41
N GLN A 25 -6.58 -4.24 2.90
CA GLN A 25 -7.44 -3.12 3.28
C GLN A 25 -6.80 -2.26 4.38
N ALA A 26 -6.18 -2.88 5.38
CA ALA A 26 -5.46 -2.14 6.42
C ALA A 26 -4.33 -1.27 5.85
N GLN A 27 -3.61 -1.74 4.81
CA GLN A 27 -2.59 -0.91 4.16
C GLN A 27 -3.22 0.30 3.45
N ILE A 28 -4.33 0.09 2.75
CA ILE A 28 -5.09 1.14 2.08
C ILE A 28 -5.58 2.18 3.09
N ASP A 29 -6.21 1.74 4.18
CA ASP A 29 -6.77 2.61 5.21
C ASP A 29 -5.68 3.48 5.85
N GLY A 30 -4.53 2.88 6.16
CA GLY A 30 -3.40 3.61 6.74
C GLY A 30 -2.79 4.63 5.79
N ILE A 31 -2.65 4.28 4.50
CA ILE A 31 -2.22 5.23 3.46
C ILE A 31 -3.23 6.38 3.34
N ASN A 32 -4.53 6.09 3.31
CA ASN A 32 -5.58 7.11 3.23
C ASN A 32 -5.56 8.06 4.42
N VAL A 33 -5.28 7.57 5.63
CA VAL A 33 -5.10 8.44 6.81
C VAL A 33 -3.91 9.38 6.62
N ILE A 34 -2.78 8.88 6.09
CA ILE A 34 -1.59 9.69 5.82
C ILE A 34 -1.91 10.77 4.77
N LEU A 35 -2.58 10.41 3.68
CA LEU A 35 -3.00 11.35 2.63
C LEU A 35 -3.96 12.42 3.18
N SER A 36 -4.93 12.01 4.00
CA SER A 36 -5.86 12.94 4.65
C SER A 36 -5.12 13.96 5.55
N GLN A 37 -4.14 13.51 6.33
CA GLN A 37 -3.35 14.42 7.16
C GLN A 37 -2.39 15.28 6.34
N TRP A 38 -1.84 14.76 5.24
CA TRP A 38 -1.07 15.55 4.29
C TRP A 38 -1.88 16.73 3.74
N ASP A 39 -3.11 16.47 3.31
CA ASP A 39 -4.03 17.49 2.81
C ASP A 39 -4.44 18.49 3.90
N TYR A 40 -4.63 18.03 5.13
CA TYR A 40 -4.91 18.88 6.30
C TYR A 40 -3.80 19.91 6.58
N TYR A 41 -2.53 19.55 6.39
CA TYR A 41 -1.40 20.48 6.55
C TYR A 41 -1.11 21.33 5.32
N HIS A 42 -1.90 21.17 4.24
CA HIS A 42 -1.76 21.92 2.99
C HIS A 42 -0.34 21.86 2.38
N LEU A 43 0.34 20.73 2.54
CA LEU A 43 1.65 20.50 1.95
C LEU A 43 1.50 20.12 0.46
N THR A 44 2.46 20.51 -0.37
CA THR A 44 2.32 20.41 -1.84
C THR A 44 3.48 19.71 -2.53
N ASP A 45 4.67 19.63 -1.93
CA ASP A 45 5.82 18.96 -2.54
C ASP A 45 5.60 17.44 -2.55
N ARG A 46 5.40 16.87 -3.73
CA ARG A 46 5.16 15.43 -3.93
C ARG A 46 6.33 14.57 -3.45
N ARG A 47 7.57 15.09 -3.53
CA ARG A 47 8.78 14.39 -3.05
C ARG A 47 8.74 14.23 -1.54
N TRP A 48 8.20 15.21 -0.82
CA TRP A 48 8.04 15.12 0.62
C TRP A 48 7.01 14.06 0.99
N LEU A 49 5.85 14.03 0.31
CA LEU A 49 4.84 13.00 0.53
C LEU A 49 5.40 11.60 0.24
N ALA A 50 6.12 11.45 -0.88
CA ALA A 50 6.79 10.19 -1.23
C ALA A 50 7.80 9.77 -0.16
N ASN A 51 8.58 10.69 0.39
CA ASN A 51 9.55 10.41 1.45
C ASN A 51 8.87 10.00 2.77
N ILE A 52 7.79 10.68 3.15
CA ILE A 52 6.99 10.33 4.33
C ILE A 52 6.45 8.90 4.18
N LEU A 53 5.81 8.58 3.06
CA LEU A 53 5.28 7.24 2.81
C LEU A 53 6.39 6.18 2.80
N ALA A 54 7.54 6.46 2.21
CA ALA A 54 8.68 5.54 2.17
C ALA A 54 9.26 5.23 3.55
N GLN A 55 9.42 6.26 4.38
CA GLN A 55 9.93 6.09 5.74
C GLN A 55 8.92 5.31 6.59
N ILE A 56 7.62 5.65 6.51
CA ILE A 56 6.56 4.91 7.22
C ILE A 56 6.49 3.46 6.76
N PHE A 57 6.60 3.21 5.44
CA PHE A 57 6.62 1.85 4.90
C PHE A 57 7.76 1.04 5.51
N HIS A 58 8.96 1.62 5.60
CA HIS A 58 10.11 0.96 6.21
C HIS A 58 9.92 0.70 7.70
N GLU A 59 9.55 1.71 8.48
CA GLU A 59 9.41 1.63 9.94
C GLU A 59 8.29 0.67 10.38
N THR A 60 7.24 0.53 9.58
CA THR A 60 6.11 -0.37 9.88
C THR A 60 6.28 -1.78 9.29
N GLY A 61 7.39 -2.04 8.59
CA GLY A 61 7.61 -3.29 7.85
C GLY A 61 6.53 -3.54 6.79
N GLY A 62 6.13 -2.48 6.08
CA GLY A 62 5.13 -2.50 5.01
C GLY A 62 3.67 -2.62 5.46
N ARG A 63 3.39 -2.60 6.77
CA ARG A 63 2.01 -2.68 7.28
C ARG A 63 1.21 -1.42 6.99
N MET A 64 1.88 -0.27 6.87
CA MET A 64 1.25 1.04 6.81
C MET A 64 0.24 1.23 7.95
N GLN A 65 0.56 0.73 9.14
CA GLN A 65 -0.24 0.87 10.34
C GLN A 65 0.65 1.32 11.49
N PRO A 66 0.15 2.11 12.46
CA PRO A 66 0.91 2.44 13.65
C PRO A 66 1.29 1.15 14.40
N VAL A 67 2.56 1.00 14.74
CA VAL A 67 3.04 -0.20 15.44
C VAL A 67 3.72 0.16 16.75
N ARG A 68 3.76 -0.81 17.66
CA ARG A 68 4.65 -0.77 18.82
C ARG A 68 6.01 -1.31 18.42
N GLU A 69 7.04 -0.86 19.10
CA GLU A 69 8.39 -1.41 18.99
C GLU A 69 8.35 -2.94 19.14
N THR A 70 9.18 -3.63 18.35
CA THR A 70 9.18 -5.10 18.22
C THR A 70 7.89 -5.71 17.63
N PHE A 71 6.99 -4.90 17.06
CA PHE A 71 5.66 -5.32 16.59
C PHE A 71 4.84 -6.04 17.68
N ALA A 72 4.96 -5.56 18.92
CA ALA A 72 4.24 -6.12 20.04
C ALA A 72 2.74 -5.78 20.01
N SER A 73 1.90 -6.69 20.51
CA SER A 73 0.45 -6.46 20.63
C SER A 73 0.08 -5.62 21.86
N SER A 74 0.97 -5.52 22.85
CA SER A 74 0.77 -4.74 24.08
C SER A 74 2.05 -4.08 24.57
N ASP A 75 1.90 -3.06 25.41
CA ASP A 75 3.03 -2.33 25.99
C ASP A 75 3.88 -3.24 26.89
N THR A 76 3.25 -4.08 27.70
CA THR A 76 3.92 -5.10 28.51
C THR A 76 4.75 -6.04 27.65
N GLN A 77 4.21 -6.48 26.50
CA GLN A 77 4.94 -7.36 25.60
C GLN A 77 6.14 -6.65 24.95
N ALA A 78 5.99 -5.39 24.54
CA ALA A 78 7.08 -4.58 23.99
C ALA A 78 8.22 -4.43 25.01
N MET A 79 7.88 -3.98 26.22
CA MET A 79 8.84 -3.77 27.31
C MET A 79 9.54 -5.08 27.71
N ASN A 80 8.82 -6.19 27.81
CA ASN A 80 9.43 -7.48 28.13
C ASN A 80 10.40 -7.97 27.06
N ARG A 81 10.08 -7.76 25.77
CA ARG A 81 10.98 -8.13 24.66
C ARG A 81 12.26 -7.28 24.69
N LEU A 82 12.12 -5.97 24.87
CA LEU A 82 13.25 -5.05 24.98
C LEU A 82 14.13 -5.37 26.20
N GLU A 83 13.51 -5.60 27.35
CA GLU A 83 14.20 -5.96 28.59
C GLU A 83 14.98 -7.28 28.44
N ASN A 84 14.38 -8.29 27.79
CA ASN A 84 15.05 -9.56 27.52
C ASN A 84 16.23 -9.41 26.56
N ALA A 85 16.09 -8.60 25.49
CA ALA A 85 17.17 -8.31 24.55
C ALA A 85 18.33 -7.56 25.24
N TRP A 86 18.02 -6.58 26.10
CA TRP A 86 19.01 -5.83 26.86
C TRP A 86 19.80 -6.73 27.82
N LYS A 87 19.12 -7.59 28.58
CA LYS A 87 19.76 -8.56 29.50
C LYS A 87 20.67 -9.56 28.78
N LYS A 88 20.37 -9.89 27.53
CA LYS A 88 21.20 -10.77 26.68
C LYS A 88 22.42 -10.06 26.08
N GLY A 89 22.46 -8.73 26.11
CA GLY A 89 23.50 -7.94 25.44
C GLY A 89 23.24 -7.67 23.96
N ASP A 90 22.03 -7.94 23.45
CA ASP A 90 21.65 -7.76 22.05
C ASP A 90 21.43 -6.28 21.67
N LEU A 91 21.46 -5.37 22.66
CA LEU A 91 21.28 -3.92 22.51
C LEU A 91 22.53 -3.15 22.94
N PRO A 92 23.69 -3.32 22.25
CA PRO A 92 24.97 -2.77 22.70
C PRO A 92 25.02 -1.23 22.68
N SER A 93 24.15 -0.58 21.90
CA SER A 93 24.03 0.88 21.86
C SER A 93 23.20 1.47 23.01
N VAL A 94 22.45 0.64 23.74
CA VAL A 94 21.51 1.11 24.77
C VAL A 94 22.16 1.05 26.16
N LYS A 95 22.66 2.20 26.60
CA LYS A 95 23.24 2.36 27.96
C LYS A 95 22.19 2.44 29.06
N THR A 96 21.06 3.09 28.76
CA THR A 96 19.95 3.29 29.71
C THR A 96 18.66 2.79 29.06
N PRO A 97 17.90 1.90 29.72
CA PRO A 97 16.72 1.27 29.15
C PRO A 97 15.54 2.25 29.06
N TYR A 98 15.50 3.01 27.96
CA TYR A 98 14.51 4.06 27.69
C TYR A 98 13.06 3.59 27.57
N TRP A 99 12.78 2.29 27.63
CA TRP A 99 11.42 1.75 27.56
C TRP A 99 10.73 1.66 28.92
N ARG A 100 11.50 1.72 30.02
CA ARG A 100 10.97 1.50 31.38
C ARG A 100 10.07 2.63 31.88
N ASP A 101 10.20 3.82 31.32
CA ASP A 101 9.31 4.97 31.54
C ASP A 101 8.05 4.93 30.65
N GLY A 102 7.97 3.95 29.75
CA GLY A 102 6.87 3.80 28.81
C GLY A 102 7.04 4.56 27.49
N HIS A 103 8.15 5.24 27.22
CA HIS A 103 8.39 6.01 25.98
C HIS A 103 9.20 5.26 24.92
N PHE A 104 8.93 3.96 24.77
CA PHE A 104 9.45 3.13 23.67
C PHE A 104 8.78 3.46 22.32
N GLY A 105 9.30 2.87 21.24
CA GLY A 105 8.89 3.12 19.86
C GLY A 105 7.39 2.92 19.64
N ARG A 106 6.69 3.96 19.16
CA ARG A 106 5.28 3.88 18.75
C ARG A 106 5.01 4.63 17.46
N GLY A 107 3.93 4.22 16.80
CA GLY A 107 3.39 4.94 15.65
C GLY A 107 4.04 4.52 14.34
N PHE A 108 3.72 5.28 13.29
CA PHE A 108 4.20 5.08 11.94
C PHE A 108 5.70 5.25 11.79
N ILE A 109 6.31 6.04 12.69
CA ILE A 109 7.72 6.40 12.61
C ILE A 109 8.53 6.01 13.87
N GLN A 110 7.94 5.16 14.71
CA GLN A 110 8.57 4.63 15.91
C GLN A 110 9.19 5.73 16.81
N ILE A 111 8.39 6.69 17.25
CA ILE A 111 8.89 7.74 18.15
C ILE A 111 9.37 7.13 19.48
N THR A 112 10.59 7.47 19.88
CA THR A 112 11.24 7.01 21.11
C THR A 112 11.68 8.19 21.97
N HIS A 113 11.91 7.92 23.26
CA HIS A 113 12.36 8.86 24.29
C HIS A 113 11.33 9.92 24.68
N GLU A 114 11.15 10.11 25.99
CA GLU A 114 10.24 11.10 26.58
C GLU A 114 10.35 12.49 25.95
N ARG A 115 11.58 12.95 25.68
CA ARG A 115 11.84 14.26 25.04
C ARG A 115 11.10 14.44 23.71
N ASN A 116 11.03 13.41 22.88
CA ASN A 116 10.35 13.50 21.59
C ASN A 116 8.83 13.50 21.79
N TYR A 117 8.32 12.67 22.69
CA TYR A 117 6.90 12.70 23.10
C TYR A 117 6.52 14.08 23.62
N TRP A 118 7.37 14.72 24.44
CA TRP A 118 7.14 16.08 24.93
C TRP A 118 7.13 17.13 23.81
N ARG A 119 8.14 17.13 22.93
CA ARG A 119 8.23 18.11 21.82
C ARG A 119 7.03 18.01 20.88
N LEU A 120 6.69 16.79 20.46
CA LEU A 120 5.56 16.54 19.57
C LEU A 120 4.23 16.80 20.27
N GLY A 121 4.11 16.40 21.53
CA GLY A 121 2.91 16.65 22.33
C GLY A 121 2.63 18.15 22.44
N LYS A 122 3.64 18.93 22.84
CA LYS A 122 3.55 20.40 22.86
C LYS A 122 3.20 20.98 21.49
N ARG A 123 3.84 20.49 20.43
CA ARG A 123 3.64 20.99 19.06
C ARG A 123 2.25 20.69 18.51
N LEU A 124 1.66 19.56 18.88
CA LEU A 124 0.36 19.09 18.40
C LEU A 124 -0.80 19.41 19.35
N GLY A 125 -0.53 19.98 20.53
CA GLY A 125 -1.53 20.19 21.57
C GLY A 125 -2.06 18.87 22.16
N LEU A 126 -1.17 17.88 22.31
CA LEU A 126 -1.51 16.53 22.76
C LEU A 126 -0.69 16.14 24.00
N GLU A 127 -1.35 15.54 24.98
CA GLU A 127 -0.73 14.93 26.15
C GLU A 127 -0.06 13.60 25.79
N LEU A 128 1.07 13.63 25.08
CA LEU A 128 1.79 12.44 24.63
C LEU A 128 2.75 11.87 25.69
N VAL A 129 3.26 12.69 26.62
CA VAL A 129 4.17 12.21 27.68
C VAL A 129 3.41 11.35 28.68
N THR A 130 2.28 11.84 29.17
CA THR A 130 1.43 11.15 30.16
C THR A 130 0.53 10.10 29.52
N ASN A 131 0.29 10.18 28.20
CA ASN A 131 -0.51 9.20 27.46
C ASN A 131 0.17 8.80 26.13
N PRO A 132 1.29 8.04 26.19
CA PRO A 132 2.08 7.70 25.00
C PRO A 132 1.36 6.76 24.02
N THR A 133 0.32 6.04 24.46
CA THR A 133 -0.47 5.16 23.59
C THR A 133 -1.25 5.93 22.53
N LYS A 134 -1.51 7.23 22.72
CA LYS A 134 -2.07 8.12 21.68
C LYS A 134 -1.24 8.13 20.39
N ALA A 135 0.06 7.87 20.46
CA ALA A 135 0.91 7.77 19.28
C ALA A 135 0.59 6.55 18.38
N LEU A 136 -0.28 5.63 18.83
CA LEU A 136 -0.77 4.49 18.04
C LEU A 136 -2.11 4.76 17.36
N ASP A 137 -2.77 5.88 17.65
CA ASP A 137 -3.91 6.32 16.86
C ASP A 137 -3.43 6.70 15.45
N PRO A 138 -4.04 6.18 14.35
CA PRO A 138 -3.56 6.43 13.00
C PRO A 138 -3.48 7.92 12.63
N VAL A 139 -4.44 8.73 13.06
CA VAL A 139 -4.48 10.17 12.75
C VAL A 139 -3.36 10.90 13.49
N ILE A 140 -3.24 10.66 14.80
CA ILE A 140 -2.17 11.27 15.62
C ILE A 140 -0.80 10.82 15.12
N SER A 141 -0.65 9.53 14.79
CA SER A 141 0.58 8.95 14.25
C SER A 141 0.99 9.59 12.92
N ALA A 142 0.04 9.82 12.01
CA ALA A 142 0.30 10.54 10.75
C ALA A 142 0.73 11.99 11.01
N ARG A 143 0.06 12.70 11.93
CA ARG A 143 0.43 14.06 12.33
C ARG A 143 1.84 14.10 12.92
N ILE A 144 2.19 13.15 13.79
CA ILE A 144 3.53 13.00 14.36
C ILE A 144 4.58 12.84 13.26
N ALA A 145 4.33 11.96 12.28
CA ALA A 145 5.26 11.72 11.18
C ALA A 145 5.42 12.98 10.32
N ILE A 146 4.31 13.58 9.86
CA ILE A 146 4.34 14.76 8.99
C ILE A 146 5.04 15.93 9.70
N VAL A 147 4.58 16.32 10.88
CA VAL A 147 5.15 17.46 11.63
C VAL A 147 6.58 17.20 12.05
N GLY A 148 6.88 15.98 12.51
CA GLY A 148 8.23 15.63 12.93
C GLY A 148 9.24 15.69 11.78
N MET A 149 8.84 15.28 10.57
CA MET A 149 9.69 15.32 9.38
C MET A 149 9.80 16.71 8.75
N THR A 150 8.73 17.51 8.77
CA THR A 150 8.76 18.88 8.23
C THR A 150 9.53 19.84 9.12
N GLU A 151 9.43 19.69 10.45
CA GLU A 151 10.06 20.59 11.42
C GLU A 151 11.38 20.05 11.99
N GLY A 152 11.73 18.80 11.68
CA GLY A 152 12.97 18.15 12.12
C GLY A 152 13.02 17.87 13.62
N ILE A 153 11.89 17.49 14.20
CA ILE A 153 11.78 17.27 15.65
C ILE A 153 12.61 16.05 16.10
N PHE A 154 12.77 15.05 15.24
CA PHE A 154 13.46 13.79 15.56
C PHE A 154 14.98 13.97 15.67
N THR A 155 15.63 14.47 14.61
CA THR A 155 17.10 14.54 14.52
C THR A 155 17.63 15.96 14.30
N GLY A 156 16.74 16.94 14.11
CA GLY A 156 17.09 18.29 13.67
C GLY A 156 17.11 18.46 12.15
N LYS A 157 17.07 17.37 11.37
CA LYS A 157 17.03 17.37 9.91
C LYS A 157 15.59 17.37 9.40
N ARG A 158 15.33 18.09 8.31
CA ARG A 158 13.97 18.40 7.82
C ARG A 158 13.81 18.00 6.36
N LEU A 159 12.56 17.83 5.92
CA LEU A 159 12.24 17.62 4.51
C LEU A 159 12.83 18.71 3.58
N PRO A 160 12.71 20.02 3.87
CA PRO A 160 13.36 21.08 3.08
C PRO A 160 14.89 20.96 2.95
N ASP A 161 15.57 20.28 3.88
CA ASP A 161 17.04 20.12 3.82
C ASP A 161 17.47 19.17 2.68
N TYR A 162 16.54 18.32 2.20
CA TYR A 162 16.80 17.28 1.20
C TYR A 162 15.93 17.41 -0.06
N PHE A 163 14.89 18.22 -0.01
CA PHE A 163 13.96 18.40 -1.12
C PHE A 163 13.59 19.88 -1.21
N SER A 164 14.13 20.56 -2.20
CA SER A 164 13.92 21.98 -2.50
C SER A 164 13.99 22.22 -4.01
N ASP A 165 13.99 23.47 -4.44
CA ASP A 165 14.14 23.81 -5.87
C ASP A 165 15.49 23.40 -6.45
N THR A 166 16.51 23.25 -5.60
CA THR A 166 17.88 22.92 -6.01
C THR A 166 18.40 21.60 -5.43
N VAL A 167 17.61 20.92 -4.60
CA VAL A 167 18.00 19.68 -3.93
C VAL A 167 16.92 18.62 -4.10
N ASP A 168 17.34 17.41 -4.48
CA ASP A 168 16.52 16.20 -4.46
C ASP A 168 17.39 15.01 -4.03
N ASP A 169 17.42 14.74 -2.72
CA ASP A 169 18.31 13.76 -2.11
C ASP A 169 17.56 12.76 -1.21
N PRO A 170 16.81 11.81 -1.82
CA PRO A 170 16.05 10.82 -1.07
C PRO A 170 16.94 9.83 -0.30
N VAL A 171 18.22 9.70 -0.65
CA VAL A 171 19.16 8.82 0.05
C VAL A 171 19.52 9.42 1.40
N ASN A 172 19.98 10.68 1.44
CA ASN A 172 20.34 11.31 2.72
C ASN A 172 19.13 11.75 3.53
N ALA A 173 17.93 11.85 2.93
CA ALA A 173 16.68 12.12 3.65
C ALA A 173 16.36 11.10 4.75
N ARG A 174 16.97 9.90 4.76
CA ARG A 174 16.87 8.98 5.89
C ARG A 174 17.25 9.64 7.23
N ARG A 175 18.17 10.62 7.19
CA ARG A 175 18.64 11.39 8.34
C ARG A 175 17.56 12.17 9.07
N ILE A 176 16.42 12.42 8.44
CA ILE A 176 15.27 13.09 9.06
C ILE A 176 14.73 12.26 10.24
N VAL A 177 14.70 10.94 10.10
CA VAL A 177 14.07 10.03 11.06
C VAL A 177 15.10 9.28 11.90
N ASN A 178 16.19 8.82 11.28
CA ASN A 178 17.24 8.06 11.97
C ASN A 178 18.61 8.39 11.35
N GLY A 179 19.63 7.53 11.47
CA GLY A 179 20.93 7.69 10.81
C GLY A 179 20.86 7.48 9.29
N THR A 180 21.74 6.65 8.74
CA THR A 180 21.74 6.30 7.30
C THR A 180 21.54 4.81 7.05
N ASP A 181 21.14 4.06 8.07
CA ASP A 181 20.83 2.64 7.87
C ASP A 181 19.68 2.48 6.87
N LYS A 182 19.86 1.53 5.95
CA LYS A 182 18.96 1.23 4.82
C LYS A 182 18.60 2.43 3.94
N ALA A 183 19.37 3.53 3.97
CA ALA A 183 19.10 4.75 3.20
C ALA A 183 18.81 4.50 1.71
N LYS A 184 19.64 3.70 1.03
CA LYS A 184 19.44 3.35 -0.39
C LYS A 184 18.16 2.54 -0.64
N LEU A 185 17.82 1.63 0.27
CA LEU A 185 16.58 0.84 0.16
C LEU A 185 15.35 1.74 0.31
N ILE A 186 15.38 2.64 1.28
CA ILE A 186 14.30 3.59 1.55
C ILE A 186 14.16 4.59 0.39
N ALA A 187 15.27 5.03 -0.22
CA ALA A 187 15.24 5.83 -1.44
C ALA A 187 14.57 5.08 -2.60
N GLY A 188 14.76 3.76 -2.70
CA GLY A 188 14.02 2.91 -3.64
C GLY A 188 12.51 2.90 -3.39
N TYR A 189 12.08 2.82 -2.12
CA TYR A 189 10.66 2.97 -1.77
C TYR A 189 10.14 4.36 -2.12
N HIS A 190 10.90 5.41 -1.81
CA HIS A 190 10.56 6.79 -2.16
C HIS A 190 10.32 6.93 -3.66
N LYS A 191 11.19 6.37 -4.50
CA LYS A 191 10.98 6.36 -5.96
C LYS A 191 9.63 5.71 -6.32
N ASN A 192 9.33 4.53 -5.80
CA ASN A 192 8.07 3.84 -6.11
C ASN A 192 6.84 4.67 -5.69
N PHE A 193 6.90 5.33 -4.53
CA PHE A 193 5.82 6.21 -4.08
C PHE A 193 5.71 7.47 -4.94
N LEU A 194 6.83 8.07 -5.34
CA LEU A 194 6.83 9.26 -6.20
C LEU A 194 6.25 8.93 -7.58
N ASP A 195 6.68 7.83 -8.20
CA ASP A 195 6.13 7.34 -9.47
C ASP A 195 4.60 7.14 -9.37
N ALA A 196 4.11 6.59 -8.26
CA ALA A 196 2.68 6.40 -8.02
C ALA A 196 1.92 7.73 -7.86
N ILE A 197 2.50 8.69 -7.14
CA ILE A 197 1.91 10.02 -6.95
C ILE A 197 1.84 10.74 -8.30
N ASP A 198 2.91 10.71 -9.08
CA ASP A 198 2.97 11.39 -10.38
C ASP A 198 1.98 10.79 -11.37
N ALA A 199 1.91 9.45 -11.47
CA ALA A 199 0.93 8.77 -12.32
C ALA A 199 -0.52 9.07 -11.91
N ALA A 200 -0.77 9.39 -10.64
CA ALA A 200 -2.08 9.73 -10.12
C ALA A 200 -2.38 11.24 -10.08
N SER A 201 -1.43 12.09 -10.49
CA SER A 201 -1.56 13.54 -10.45
C SER A 201 -2.25 14.14 -11.69
N GLU A 202 -2.37 13.35 -12.75
CA GLU A 202 -3.10 13.68 -13.97
C GLU A 202 -4.57 13.22 -13.83
N GLU A 203 -5.50 14.06 -14.28
CA GLU A 203 -6.88 13.63 -14.52
C GLU A 203 -6.85 12.88 -15.85
N GLU A 204 -7.16 11.57 -15.86
CA GLU A 204 -7.49 10.93 -17.13
C GLU A 204 -8.78 11.58 -17.63
N GLU A 205 -8.70 12.34 -18.73
CA GLU A 205 -9.86 12.54 -19.60
C GLU A 205 -10.26 11.14 -20.08
N LEU A 206 -11.37 10.62 -19.57
CA LEU A 206 -12.00 9.48 -20.22
C LEU A 206 -12.25 9.92 -21.66
N PRO A 207 -11.70 9.24 -22.69
CA PRO A 207 -12.07 9.57 -24.06
C PRO A 207 -13.58 9.43 -24.12
N ASP A 208 -14.26 10.48 -24.59
CA ASP A 208 -15.71 10.49 -24.79
C ASP A 208 -16.05 9.21 -25.56
N VAL A 209 -16.64 8.24 -24.87
CA VAL A 209 -16.96 6.95 -25.47
C VAL A 209 -18.12 7.26 -26.38
N SER A 210 -17.81 7.58 -27.63
CA SER A 210 -18.83 7.83 -28.64
C SER A 210 -19.87 6.72 -28.54
N PRO A 211 -21.15 7.02 -28.27
CA PRO A 211 -22.22 6.02 -28.24
C PRO A 211 -22.29 5.20 -29.53
N ALA A 212 -21.67 5.69 -30.62
CA ALA A 212 -21.54 4.98 -31.88
C ALA A 212 -20.63 3.73 -31.83
N LEU A 213 -19.74 3.59 -30.83
CA LEU A 213 -18.96 2.36 -30.58
C LEU A 213 -19.66 1.40 -29.62
N ALA A 214 -20.75 1.84 -28.98
CA ALA A 214 -21.60 1.03 -28.11
C ALA A 214 -22.83 0.46 -28.83
N THR A 215 -22.79 0.34 -30.16
CA THR A 215 -23.77 -0.50 -30.87
C THR A 215 -23.36 -1.96 -30.69
N ALA A 216 -24.23 -2.75 -30.05
CA ALA A 216 -24.08 -4.20 -30.02
C ALA A 216 -23.98 -4.71 -31.46
N ASP A 217 -22.99 -5.57 -31.71
CA ASP A 217 -22.83 -6.26 -32.98
C ASP A 217 -24.09 -7.12 -33.20
N ASP A 218 -25.04 -6.69 -34.04
CA ASP A 218 -26.32 -7.37 -34.31
C ASP A 218 -26.12 -8.62 -35.20
N VAL A 219 -25.02 -9.32 -34.97
CA VAL A 219 -24.61 -10.50 -35.69
C VAL A 219 -25.11 -11.72 -34.91
N PRO A 220 -25.71 -12.73 -35.57
CA PRO A 220 -26.07 -13.98 -34.92
C PRO A 220 -24.91 -14.51 -34.07
N PRO A 221 -25.13 -15.07 -32.86
CA PRO A 221 -24.07 -15.49 -31.96
C PRO A 221 -22.99 -16.35 -32.63
N ALA A 222 -23.39 -17.17 -33.61
CA ALA A 222 -22.52 -18.01 -34.44
C ALA A 222 -21.42 -17.26 -35.21
N ALA A 223 -21.63 -15.98 -35.51
CA ALA A 223 -20.73 -15.15 -36.31
C ALA A 223 -20.03 -14.04 -35.50
N SER A 224 -20.40 -13.82 -34.24
CA SER A 224 -19.73 -12.86 -33.35
C SER A 224 -18.29 -13.27 -33.02
N GLY A 225 -17.33 -12.37 -33.25
CA GLY A 225 -15.92 -12.57 -32.92
C GLY A 225 -15.66 -12.72 -31.42
N SER A 226 -16.42 -12.00 -30.60
CA SER A 226 -16.33 -12.02 -29.13
C SER A 226 -16.90 -13.30 -28.52
N VAL A 227 -17.94 -13.89 -29.12
CA VAL A 227 -18.43 -15.22 -28.69
C VAL A 227 -17.44 -16.33 -29.09
N LYS A 228 -16.82 -16.22 -30.27
CA LYS A 228 -15.75 -17.14 -30.70
C LYS A 228 -14.51 -17.05 -29.82
N SER A 229 -14.11 -15.84 -29.40
CA SER A 229 -12.97 -15.66 -28.48
C SER A 229 -13.26 -16.20 -27.09
N LEU A 230 -14.49 -16.02 -26.59
CA LEU A 230 -14.92 -16.60 -25.31
C LEU A 230 -14.87 -18.13 -25.36
N ILE A 231 -15.51 -18.77 -26.34
CA ILE A 231 -15.52 -20.23 -26.50
C ILE A 231 -14.11 -20.77 -26.71
N GLY A 232 -13.31 -20.13 -27.58
CA GLY A 232 -11.92 -20.50 -27.85
C GLY A 232 -11.04 -20.39 -26.60
N GLY A 233 -11.25 -19.36 -25.77
CA GLY A 233 -10.57 -19.18 -24.49
C GLY A 233 -10.90 -20.29 -23.49
N THR A 234 -12.18 -20.66 -23.35
CA THR A 234 -12.60 -21.73 -22.43
C THR A 234 -12.10 -23.11 -22.87
N VAL A 235 -12.21 -23.43 -24.17
CA VAL A 235 -11.74 -24.70 -24.74
C VAL A 235 -10.21 -24.79 -24.68
N GLY A 236 -9.51 -23.71 -25.03
CA GLY A 236 -8.05 -23.65 -24.96
C GLY A 236 -7.52 -23.83 -23.53
N THR A 237 -8.19 -23.24 -22.55
CA THR A 237 -7.85 -23.41 -21.12
C THR A 237 -8.06 -24.86 -20.66
N ALA A 238 -9.17 -25.50 -21.05
CA ALA A 238 -9.43 -26.91 -20.71
C ALA A 238 -8.41 -27.89 -21.32
N VAL A 239 -8.02 -27.69 -22.58
CA VAL A 239 -7.01 -28.52 -23.26
C VAL A 239 -5.62 -28.32 -22.63
N ALA A 240 -5.23 -27.08 -22.35
CA ALA A 240 -3.96 -26.79 -21.68
C ALA A 240 -3.88 -27.44 -20.28
N SER A 241 -5.00 -27.48 -19.56
CA SER A 241 -5.10 -28.12 -18.24
C SER A 241 -4.91 -29.64 -18.31
N GLY A 242 -5.35 -30.29 -19.40
CA GLY A 242 -5.20 -31.74 -19.59
C GLY A 242 -3.79 -32.21 -19.96
N ILE A 243 -2.96 -31.32 -20.53
CA ILE A 243 -1.57 -31.64 -20.94
C ILE A 243 -0.61 -31.54 -19.75
N VAL A 244 -0.92 -30.73 -18.73
CA VAL A 244 -0.10 -30.58 -17.53
C VAL A 244 -0.48 -31.63 -16.48
N GLY A 245 -0.03 -32.86 -16.72
CA GLY A 245 0.18 -33.91 -15.70
C GLY A 245 -0.94 -34.14 -14.67
N ILE A 246 -1.97 -34.89 -15.05
CA ILE A 246 -2.99 -35.37 -14.10
C ILE A 246 -2.36 -36.43 -13.19
N ASN A 247 -2.00 -36.05 -11.97
CA ASN A 247 -1.35 -36.95 -11.00
C ASN A 247 -2.25 -37.31 -9.80
N ASN A 248 -3.53 -36.91 -9.80
CA ASN A 248 -4.51 -37.41 -8.84
C ASN A 248 -5.95 -37.51 -9.42
N PRO A 249 -6.84 -38.29 -8.79
CA PRO A 249 -8.20 -38.54 -9.28
C PRO A 249 -9.11 -37.30 -9.29
N TRP A 250 -8.86 -36.33 -8.41
CA TRP A 250 -9.65 -35.09 -8.33
C TRP A 250 -9.31 -34.14 -9.48
N ALA A 251 -8.04 -34.04 -9.86
CA ALA A 251 -7.57 -33.30 -11.02
C ALA A 251 -8.12 -33.91 -12.32
N PHE A 252 -8.21 -35.25 -12.40
CA PHE A 252 -8.89 -35.92 -13.50
C PHE A 252 -10.37 -35.54 -13.57
N GLY A 253 -11.08 -35.59 -12.44
CA GLY A 253 -12.50 -35.25 -12.36
C GLY A 253 -12.81 -33.81 -12.80
N ILE A 254 -12.02 -32.84 -12.33
CA ILE A 254 -12.17 -31.43 -12.72
C ILE A 254 -11.88 -31.22 -14.21
N THR A 255 -10.84 -31.85 -14.74
CA THR A 255 -10.47 -31.74 -16.16
C THR A 255 -11.54 -32.35 -17.06
N ALA A 256 -12.07 -33.53 -16.71
CA ALA A 256 -13.16 -34.17 -17.44
C ALA A 256 -14.44 -33.32 -17.43
N LEU A 257 -14.77 -32.70 -16.28
CA LEU A 257 -15.91 -31.79 -16.18
C LEU A 257 -15.74 -30.55 -17.09
N LEU A 258 -14.56 -29.93 -17.09
CA LEU A 258 -14.27 -28.75 -17.93
C LEU A 258 -14.31 -29.09 -19.43
N LEU A 259 -13.81 -30.26 -19.82
CA LEU A 259 -13.90 -30.75 -21.20
C LEU A 259 -15.35 -31.01 -21.63
N LEU A 260 -16.17 -31.59 -20.74
CA LEU A 260 -17.60 -31.81 -21.00
C LEU A 260 -18.39 -30.50 -21.12
N LEU A 261 -18.10 -29.53 -20.25
CA LEU A 261 -18.70 -28.19 -20.33
C LEU A 261 -18.26 -27.46 -21.60
N GLY A 262 -16.98 -27.55 -21.98
CA GLY A 262 -16.45 -26.99 -23.22
C GLY A 262 -17.08 -27.63 -24.46
N ALA A 263 -17.16 -28.97 -24.51
CA ALA A 263 -17.80 -29.71 -25.60
C ALA A 263 -19.31 -29.41 -25.68
N GLY A 264 -19.99 -29.29 -24.54
CA GLY A 264 -21.40 -28.89 -24.47
C GLY A 264 -21.63 -27.48 -24.99
N ALA A 265 -20.76 -26.52 -24.63
CA ALA A 265 -20.81 -25.15 -25.13
C ALA A 265 -20.58 -25.09 -26.66
N VAL A 266 -19.60 -25.84 -27.16
CA VAL A 266 -19.32 -25.96 -28.61
C VAL A 266 -20.50 -26.60 -29.35
N TYR A 267 -21.11 -27.65 -28.79
CA TYR A 267 -22.27 -28.31 -29.38
C TYR A 267 -23.51 -27.39 -29.41
N MET A 268 -23.82 -26.72 -28.31
CA MET A 268 -24.92 -25.76 -28.21
C MET A 268 -24.74 -24.60 -29.20
N PHE A 269 -23.50 -24.15 -29.39
CA PHE A 269 -23.14 -23.12 -30.36
C PHE A 269 -23.26 -23.60 -31.81
N ALA A 270 -22.66 -24.75 -32.15
CA ALA A 270 -22.67 -25.31 -33.50
C ALA A 270 -24.07 -25.75 -33.96
N SER A 271 -24.92 -26.16 -33.02
CA SER A 271 -26.31 -26.54 -33.30
C SER A 271 -27.29 -25.36 -33.33
N GLY A 272 -26.82 -24.12 -33.12
CA GLY A 272 -27.67 -22.92 -33.10
C GLY A 272 -28.68 -22.88 -31.94
N ARG A 273 -28.46 -23.69 -30.89
CA ARG A 273 -29.36 -23.83 -29.73
C ARG A 273 -29.09 -22.82 -28.62
N TRP A 274 -28.17 -21.89 -28.84
CA TRP A 274 -27.90 -20.79 -27.93
C TRP A 274 -28.65 -19.54 -28.37
N SER A 275 -29.68 -19.15 -27.61
CA SER A 275 -30.33 -17.84 -27.71
C SER A 275 -30.02 -17.00 -26.48
N VAL A 276 -29.66 -15.73 -26.69
CA VAL A 276 -29.52 -14.74 -25.62
C VAL A 276 -30.77 -13.86 -25.67
N ASN A 277 -31.72 -14.09 -24.78
CA ASN A 277 -32.89 -13.21 -24.66
C ASN A 277 -32.48 -11.95 -23.91
N ARG A 278 -32.59 -10.79 -24.56
CA ARG A 278 -32.37 -9.48 -23.93
C ARG A 278 -33.54 -9.20 -22.97
N LEU A 279 -33.25 -8.78 -21.75
CA LEU A 279 -34.25 -8.11 -20.91
C LEU A 279 -34.58 -6.78 -21.60
N LYS A 280 -35.84 -6.57 -21.97
CA LYS A 280 -36.31 -5.26 -22.43
C LYS A 280 -36.32 -4.34 -21.20
N GLU A 281 -35.59 -3.24 -21.30
CA GLU A 281 -35.58 -2.17 -20.30
C GLU A 281 -37.02 -1.69 -20.04
N ILE A 282 -37.34 -1.49 -18.75
CA ILE A 282 -38.54 -0.79 -18.26
C ILE A 282 -38.10 0.59 -17.82
#